data_AF-A0A238UWP8-F1
#
_entry.id   AF-A0A238UWP8-F1
#
_cell.length_a   1.000
_cell.length_b   1.000
_cell.length_c   1.000
_cell.angle_alpha   90.00
_cell.angle_beta   90.00
_cell.angle_gamma   90.00
#
_symmetry.space_group_name_H-M   'P 1'
#
loop_
_entity.id
_entity.type
_entity.pdbx_description
1 polymer ?
#
loop_
_entity_poly.entity_id
_entity_poly.type
_entity_poly.pdbx_seq_one_letter_code
_entity_poly.pdbx_strand_id
1 'polypeptide(L)'
;MALIELDREAHLDPPHASRPPLSAYRRTGLLLALVLLAVLGGAAPAAAIRWRYLGAVTASIAPDGPIQLAGGRLYTVDSTGREPSVTAWGPAAPPVRLWTIEVPAGGERGIIPVASVTVRQAGEVVLLTAGVATTAVDADTGLIRWSSPIAVTVLPGSGIGVTVDRVFRPGTEYDQESGDPGPLYFSATGEPHTEPPLRTEVRGLDLSDGRTLWTSTPGGSVTVDQVPGAEPAVLITSSRRLTLVAGRTGKPLRETELPQFAGQGPASGSLLGDVALISYQNPGRQVAFEARTLRQLWSRKVPELVADPADCQDVLCDGEHGDLRVLDPGTGQARWRVQEDVDLAIRAGYVLETDAASGEPVRLADPRTGELRVDLAGWAGQVGGAADEPLLLSRKEKRDGRVFAAVVPGHAEIHRLGVAGSGLGECDSDAYYLVCRSSGGLRIWAYRV
;
A
#
# COMPACT_ATOMS: atom_id res chain seq x y z
N MET A 1 76.05 -80.19 17.32
CA MET A 1 75.10 -81.03 18.06
C MET A 1 74.47 -80.16 19.13
N ALA A 2 73.28 -79.64 18.86
CA ALA A 2 72.49 -78.83 19.77
C ALA A 2 71.02 -79.15 19.47
N LEU A 3 70.36 -79.67 20.50
CA LEU A 3 68.94 -80.01 20.61
C LEU A 3 68.19 -78.76 21.13
N ILE A 4 66.84 -78.82 21.22
CA ILE A 4 65.92 -77.95 22.02
C ILE A 4 65.39 -76.73 21.25
N GLU A 5 64.10 -76.39 21.24
CA GLU A 5 62.84 -76.97 21.74
C GLU A 5 61.69 -76.34 20.94
N LEU A 6 60.66 -77.13 20.66
CA LEU A 6 59.35 -76.66 20.22
C LEU A 6 58.53 -76.43 21.48
N ASP A 7 58.17 -75.18 21.78
CA ASP A 7 57.03 -74.92 22.65
C ASP A 7 56.16 -73.83 22.02
N ARG A 8 54.91 -74.21 21.74
CA ARG A 8 53.93 -73.41 21.00
C ARG A 8 52.64 -73.44 21.82
N GLU A 9 52.64 -72.73 22.94
CA GLU A 9 51.41 -72.40 23.65
C GLU A 9 50.62 -71.38 22.83
N ALA A 10 49.50 -71.83 22.26
CA ALA A 10 48.54 -70.97 21.59
C ALA A 10 47.75 -70.17 22.64
N HIS A 11 47.92 -68.84 22.63
CA HIS A 11 47.06 -67.92 23.37
C HIS A 11 45.62 -68.02 22.84
N LEU A 12 44.67 -68.29 23.73
CA LEU A 12 43.24 -68.22 23.45
C LEU A 12 42.85 -66.75 23.22
N ASP A 13 42.41 -66.43 22.01
CA ASP A 13 41.88 -65.11 21.68
C ASP A 13 40.65 -64.79 22.54
N PRO A 14 40.56 -63.57 23.11
CA PRO A 14 39.39 -63.16 23.87
C PRO A 14 38.14 -63.11 22.97
N PRO A 15 36.96 -63.44 23.52
CA PRO A 15 35.71 -63.48 22.75
C PRO A 15 35.44 -62.10 22.12
N HIS A 16 35.25 -62.09 20.80
CA HIS A 16 34.86 -60.92 20.04
C HIS A 16 33.60 -60.29 20.66
N ALA A 17 33.76 -59.11 21.26
CA ALA A 17 32.65 -58.28 21.70
C ALA A 17 31.73 -58.02 20.50
N SER A 18 30.53 -58.59 20.56
CA SER A 18 29.49 -58.43 19.54
C SER A 18 29.22 -56.94 19.32
N ARG A 19 29.54 -56.47 18.12
CA ARG A 19 29.33 -55.07 17.71
C ARG A 19 27.85 -54.72 17.92
N PRO A 20 27.53 -53.61 18.60
CA PRO A 20 26.15 -53.21 18.84
C PRO A 20 25.42 -52.97 17.50
N PRO A 21 24.11 -53.29 17.43
CA PRO A 21 23.33 -53.23 16.20
C PRO A 21 23.25 -51.78 15.68
N LEU A 22 23.43 -51.62 14.36
CA LEU A 22 23.43 -50.33 13.64
C LEU A 22 22.18 -49.46 13.87
N SER A 23 21.07 -50.05 14.34
CA SER A 23 19.83 -49.34 14.69
C SER A 23 19.97 -48.41 15.89
N ALA A 24 20.87 -48.71 16.84
CA ALA A 24 21.12 -47.86 18.00
C ALA A 24 21.77 -46.54 17.60
N TYR A 25 22.74 -46.57 16.67
CA TYR A 25 23.43 -45.37 16.19
C TYR A 25 22.54 -44.44 15.36
N ARG A 26 21.57 -44.99 14.62
CA ARG A 26 20.62 -44.18 13.84
C ARG A 26 19.75 -43.29 14.72
N ARG A 27 19.25 -43.81 15.85
CA ARG A 27 18.39 -43.03 16.75
C ARG A 27 19.17 -41.93 17.45
N THR A 28 20.37 -42.23 17.93
CA THR A 28 21.24 -41.24 18.57
C THR A 28 21.68 -40.16 17.59
N GLY A 29 21.98 -40.51 16.34
CA GLY A 29 22.30 -39.54 15.29
C GLY A 29 21.15 -38.61 14.94
N LEU A 30 19.91 -39.12 14.91
CA LEU A 30 18.71 -38.31 14.62
C LEU A 30 18.37 -37.37 15.79
N LEU A 31 18.52 -37.84 17.03
CA LEU A 31 18.38 -37.01 18.23
C LEU A 31 19.45 -35.91 18.26
N LEU A 32 20.71 -36.24 17.97
CA LEU A 32 21.79 -35.25 17.89
C LEU A 32 21.52 -34.20 16.80
N ALA A 33 21.04 -34.62 15.63
CA ALA A 33 20.68 -33.69 14.54
C ALA A 33 19.51 -32.77 14.94
N LEU A 34 18.48 -33.29 15.62
CA LEU A 34 17.38 -32.48 16.14
C LEU A 34 17.84 -31.48 17.21
N VAL A 35 18.69 -31.92 18.14
CA VAL A 35 19.27 -31.04 19.17
C VAL A 35 20.14 -29.96 18.52
N LEU A 36 20.97 -30.33 17.53
CA LEU A 36 21.78 -29.35 16.79
C LEU A 36 20.91 -28.38 16.01
N LEU A 37 19.82 -28.82 15.37
CA LEU A 37 18.88 -27.94 14.68
C LEU A 37 18.13 -27.01 15.65
N ALA A 38 17.78 -27.48 16.84
CA ALA A 38 17.14 -26.64 17.87
C ALA A 38 18.12 -25.61 18.46
N VAL A 39 19.36 -26.01 18.73
CA VAL A 39 20.40 -25.13 19.31
C VAL A 39 20.92 -24.13 18.26
N LEU A 40 21.16 -24.57 17.02
CA LEU A 40 21.60 -23.70 15.93
C LEU A 40 20.45 -22.83 15.40
N GLY A 41 19.22 -23.34 15.41
CA GLY A 41 18.01 -22.57 15.09
C GLY A 41 17.73 -21.46 16.09
N GLY A 42 18.02 -21.68 17.38
CA GLY A 42 17.95 -20.64 18.42
C GLY A 42 19.11 -19.64 18.41
N ALA A 43 20.19 -19.91 17.68
CA ALA A 43 21.36 -19.05 17.54
C ALA A 43 21.45 -18.37 16.17
N ALA A 44 20.42 -18.50 15.32
CA ALA A 44 20.31 -17.65 14.14
C ALA A 44 20.33 -16.19 14.64
N PRO A 45 21.31 -15.37 14.23
CA PRO A 45 21.35 -13.98 14.67
C PRO A 45 20.01 -13.37 14.31
N ALA A 46 19.34 -12.74 15.30
CA ALA A 46 18.22 -11.85 15.03
C ALA A 46 18.61 -11.01 13.82
N ALA A 47 17.78 -11.06 12.77
CA ALA A 47 18.12 -10.58 11.44
C ALA A 47 18.89 -9.26 11.57
N ALA A 48 20.16 -9.27 11.13
CA ALA A 48 21.01 -8.10 11.34
C ALA A 48 20.38 -6.93 10.59
N ILE A 49 19.94 -5.90 11.32
CA ILE A 49 19.44 -4.66 10.73
C ILE A 49 20.52 -4.16 9.77
N ARG A 50 20.18 -4.08 8.49
CA ARG A 50 21.09 -3.60 7.46
C ARG A 50 20.73 -2.18 7.13
N TRP A 51 21.69 -1.28 7.21
CA TRP A 51 21.58 0.10 6.74
C TRP A 51 22.77 0.42 5.87
N ARG A 52 22.54 0.55 4.56
CA ARG A 52 23.63 0.71 3.59
C ARG A 52 23.34 1.86 2.65
N TYR A 53 24.19 2.88 2.69
CA TYR A 53 24.19 3.94 1.69
C TYR A 53 24.55 3.37 0.31
N LEU A 54 23.69 3.60 -0.69
CA LEU A 54 23.90 3.14 -2.05
C LEU A 54 24.57 4.20 -2.92
N GLY A 55 24.28 5.48 -2.67
CA GLY A 55 24.86 6.59 -3.42
C GLY A 55 23.89 7.75 -3.55
N ALA A 56 24.19 8.64 -4.50
CA ALA A 56 23.38 9.82 -4.79
C ALA A 56 23.07 9.93 -6.29
N VAL A 57 21.91 10.51 -6.60
CA VAL A 57 21.54 11.00 -7.93
C VAL A 57 21.68 12.53 -7.90
N THR A 58 22.51 13.11 -8.74
CA THR A 58 22.82 14.55 -8.68
C THR A 58 21.65 15.42 -9.16
N ALA A 59 21.49 16.62 -8.59
CA ALA A 59 20.39 17.55 -8.91
C ALA A 59 20.29 17.95 -10.39
N SER A 60 21.39 17.98 -11.14
CA SER A 60 21.34 18.19 -12.61
C SER A 60 20.58 17.10 -13.37
N ILE A 61 20.32 15.97 -12.71
CA ILE A 61 19.63 14.80 -13.27
C ILE A 61 18.34 14.50 -12.48
N ALA A 62 18.25 14.96 -11.23
CA ALA A 62 17.08 14.81 -10.37
C ALA A 62 16.35 16.17 -10.26
N PRO A 63 15.27 16.39 -11.03
CA PRO A 63 14.48 17.62 -10.97
C PRO A 63 13.83 17.83 -9.60
N ASP A 64 13.34 19.04 -9.36
CA ASP A 64 12.60 19.39 -8.14
C ASP A 64 11.22 18.72 -8.01
N GLY A 65 10.83 17.86 -8.96
CA GLY A 65 9.57 17.13 -8.95
C GLY A 65 9.54 15.91 -8.01
N PRO A 66 8.39 15.24 -7.87
CA PRO A 66 8.17 14.18 -6.90
C PRO A 66 9.14 13.00 -7.08
N ILE A 67 9.50 12.39 -5.94
CA ILE A 67 10.26 11.15 -5.86
C ILE A 67 9.32 10.03 -5.41
N GLN A 68 9.37 8.88 -6.08
CA GLN A 68 8.55 7.73 -5.71
C GLN A 68 9.39 6.46 -5.74
N LEU A 69 9.22 5.63 -4.73
CA LEU A 69 9.71 4.26 -4.72
C LEU A 69 8.57 3.29 -5.04
N ALA A 70 8.79 2.43 -6.03
CA ALA A 70 7.84 1.38 -6.37
C ALA A 70 8.58 0.14 -6.84
N GLY A 71 8.34 -0.99 -6.19
CA GLY A 71 8.91 -2.25 -6.65
C GLY A 71 10.41 -2.38 -6.48
N GLY A 72 10.99 -1.70 -5.48
CA GLY A 72 12.43 -1.68 -5.29
C GLY A 72 13.20 -0.85 -6.33
N ARG A 73 12.51 0.08 -7.01
CA ARG A 73 13.10 1.03 -7.96
C ARG A 73 12.74 2.45 -7.56
N LEU A 74 13.67 3.37 -7.78
CA LEU A 74 13.46 4.79 -7.63
C LEU A 74 12.99 5.40 -8.94
N TYR A 75 11.96 6.24 -8.88
CA TYR A 75 11.47 7.03 -10.00
C TYR A 75 11.56 8.51 -9.65
N THR A 76 12.06 9.29 -10.61
CA THR A 76 12.12 10.75 -10.52
C THR A 76 11.30 11.35 -11.65
N VAL A 77 10.52 12.38 -11.34
CA VAL A 77 9.61 13.03 -12.29
C VAL A 77 10.10 14.45 -12.58
N ASP A 78 10.36 14.75 -13.85
CA ASP A 78 10.60 16.11 -14.33
C ASP A 78 9.30 16.69 -14.90
N SER A 79 8.70 17.65 -14.21
CA SER A 79 7.49 18.34 -14.65
C SER A 79 7.77 19.70 -15.29
N THR A 80 9.02 20.05 -15.60
CA THR A 80 9.37 21.35 -16.21
C THR A 80 9.05 21.41 -17.71
N GLY A 81 8.95 20.24 -18.36
CA GLY A 81 8.58 20.09 -19.76
C GLY A 81 7.07 20.25 -20.03
N ARG A 82 6.71 20.25 -21.32
CA ARG A 82 5.30 20.18 -21.76
C ARG A 82 4.64 18.86 -21.40
N GLU A 83 5.42 17.81 -21.44
CA GLU A 83 5.07 16.46 -20.99
C GLU A 83 6.03 16.11 -19.86
N PRO A 84 5.54 15.55 -18.75
CA PRO A 84 6.42 15.15 -17.66
C PRO A 84 7.32 14.00 -18.14
N SER A 85 8.61 14.08 -17.83
CA SER A 85 9.52 12.96 -18.06
C SER A 85 9.70 12.16 -16.78
N VAL A 86 9.71 10.83 -16.89
CA VAL A 86 9.93 9.91 -15.78
C VAL A 86 11.22 9.15 -16.03
N THR A 87 12.11 9.16 -15.05
CA THR A 87 13.36 8.39 -15.08
C THR A 87 13.34 7.32 -14.01
N ALA A 88 13.60 6.06 -14.40
CA ALA A 88 13.77 4.95 -13.49
C ALA A 88 15.23 4.69 -13.17
N TRP A 89 15.49 4.38 -11.90
CA TRP A 89 16.82 4.16 -11.33
C TRP A 89 16.89 2.79 -10.66
N GLY A 90 17.94 2.06 -10.98
CA GLY A 90 18.29 0.79 -10.35
C GLY A 90 19.04 1.02 -9.03
N PRO A 91 18.75 0.24 -7.98
CA PRO A 91 19.36 0.38 -6.65
C PRO A 91 20.78 -0.20 -6.56
N ALA A 92 21.62 0.04 -7.57
CA ALA A 92 23.04 -0.29 -7.54
C ALA A 92 23.81 0.69 -6.63
N ALA A 93 25.08 0.37 -6.34
CA ALA A 93 25.98 1.27 -5.65
C ALA A 93 27.19 1.60 -6.55
N PRO A 94 27.19 2.75 -7.27
CA PRO A 94 26.19 3.84 -7.24
C PRO A 94 24.89 3.50 -8.00
N PRO A 95 23.79 4.25 -7.78
CA PRO A 95 22.54 4.09 -8.51
C PRO A 95 22.76 4.27 -10.02
N VAL A 96 22.08 3.43 -10.82
CA VAL A 96 22.21 3.46 -12.29
C VAL A 96 20.91 3.87 -12.93
N ARG A 97 20.95 4.79 -13.89
CA ARG A 97 19.78 5.13 -14.71
C ARG A 97 19.44 3.93 -15.60
N LEU A 98 18.21 3.45 -15.52
CA LEU A 98 17.71 2.34 -16.34
C LEU A 98 17.14 2.87 -17.65
N TRP A 99 16.18 3.80 -17.55
CA TRP A 99 15.51 4.42 -18.69
C TRP A 99 14.92 5.78 -18.30
N THR A 100 14.62 6.57 -19.31
CA THR A 100 13.87 7.84 -19.20
C THR A 100 12.85 7.87 -20.34
N ILE A 101 11.61 8.28 -20.03
CA ILE A 101 10.57 8.47 -21.03
C ILE A 101 9.78 9.75 -20.77
N GLU A 102 9.17 10.29 -21.81
CA GLU A 102 8.14 11.31 -21.70
C GLU A 102 6.78 10.61 -21.54
N VAL A 103 5.99 11.05 -20.56
CA VAL A 103 4.66 10.50 -20.27
C VAL A 103 3.62 11.43 -20.85
N PRO A 104 2.77 10.96 -21.78
CA PRO A 104 1.69 11.77 -22.30
C PRO A 104 0.78 12.23 -21.15
N ALA A 105 0.69 13.54 -20.93
CA ALA A 105 -0.29 14.11 -20.02
C ALA A 105 -1.65 14.12 -20.74
N GLY A 106 -2.61 13.34 -20.26
CA GLY A 106 -3.97 13.39 -20.79
C GLY A 106 -4.71 14.64 -20.31
N GLY A 107 -5.41 15.32 -21.23
CA GLY A 107 -6.28 16.47 -20.94
C GLY A 107 -5.91 17.73 -21.73
N GLU A 108 -6.91 18.58 -21.99
CA GLU A 108 -6.66 19.93 -22.51
C GLU A 108 -5.95 20.78 -21.45
N ARG A 109 -4.94 21.54 -21.88
CA ARG A 109 -4.16 22.41 -20.99
C ARG A 109 -5.06 23.47 -20.36
N GLY A 110 -5.07 23.54 -19.03
CA GLY A 110 -5.48 24.78 -18.34
C GLY A 110 -6.16 24.62 -16.99
N ILE A 111 -6.76 23.46 -16.69
CA ILE A 111 -7.63 23.33 -15.50
C ILE A 111 -6.95 22.60 -14.34
N ILE A 112 -6.08 21.62 -14.63
CA ILE A 112 -5.38 20.85 -13.61
C ILE A 112 -3.88 20.93 -13.91
N PRO A 113 -3.05 21.55 -13.05
CA PRO A 113 -1.60 21.47 -13.23
C PRO A 113 -1.22 19.98 -13.28
N VAL A 114 -0.23 19.60 -14.10
CA VAL A 114 0.32 18.22 -14.20
C VAL A 114 1.11 17.86 -12.93
N ALA A 115 0.59 18.27 -11.77
CA ALA A 115 1.31 18.48 -10.53
C ALA A 115 1.73 17.17 -9.86
N SER A 116 1.24 16.02 -10.32
CA SER A 116 1.79 14.74 -9.88
C SER A 116 1.68 13.69 -10.98
N VAL A 117 2.82 13.09 -11.29
CA VAL A 117 2.85 11.76 -11.90
C VAL A 117 2.92 10.77 -10.75
N THR A 118 2.00 9.83 -10.68
CA THR A 118 2.08 8.70 -9.74
C THR A 118 2.62 7.47 -10.45
N VAL A 119 3.40 6.68 -9.73
CA VAL A 119 4.12 5.51 -10.21
C VAL A 119 3.66 4.31 -9.40
N ARG A 120 3.19 3.26 -10.08
CA ARG A 120 2.77 2.02 -9.42
C ARG A 120 3.29 0.83 -10.19
N GLN A 121 4.06 -0.03 -9.51
CA GLN A 121 4.48 -1.30 -10.12
C GLN A 121 3.33 -2.31 -10.12
N ALA A 122 3.18 -3.05 -11.22
CA ALA A 122 2.21 -4.13 -11.36
C ALA A 122 2.83 -5.29 -12.16
N GLY A 123 3.58 -6.16 -11.48
CA GLY A 123 4.31 -7.25 -12.14
C GLY A 123 5.42 -6.70 -13.04
N GLU A 124 5.36 -7.05 -14.33
CA GLU A 124 6.36 -6.63 -15.33
C GLU A 124 6.15 -5.21 -15.87
N VAL A 125 5.03 -4.56 -15.54
CA VAL A 125 4.75 -3.19 -15.97
C VAL A 125 4.79 -2.22 -14.81
N VAL A 126 5.08 -0.97 -15.14
CA VAL A 126 4.94 0.19 -14.26
C VAL A 126 3.87 1.08 -14.86
N LEU A 127 2.86 1.42 -14.06
CA LEU A 127 1.84 2.37 -14.44
C LEU A 127 2.27 3.76 -14.01
N LEU A 128 2.34 4.66 -14.99
CA LEU A 128 2.65 6.08 -14.82
C LEU A 128 1.36 6.86 -15.07
N THR A 129 0.77 7.41 -14.01
CA THR A 129 -0.47 8.18 -14.10
C THR A 129 -0.17 9.66 -13.99
N ALA A 130 -0.37 10.39 -15.08
CA ALA A 130 -0.16 11.83 -15.18
C ALA A 130 -1.52 12.53 -15.31
N GLY A 131 -1.95 13.22 -14.24
CA GLY A 131 -3.32 13.70 -14.13
C GLY A 131 -4.30 12.53 -14.08
N VAL A 132 -5.16 12.42 -15.09
CA VAL A 132 -6.12 11.31 -15.23
C VAL A 132 -5.65 10.23 -16.19
N ALA A 133 -4.66 10.46 -17.05
CA ALA A 133 -4.21 9.43 -17.99
C ALA A 133 -3.19 8.48 -17.37
N THR A 134 -3.24 7.21 -17.74
CA THR A 134 -2.28 6.19 -17.32
C THR A 134 -1.52 5.64 -18.51
N THR A 135 -0.20 5.64 -18.47
CA THR A 135 0.67 4.95 -19.42
C THR A 135 1.34 3.76 -18.75
N ALA A 136 1.20 2.58 -19.34
CA ALA A 136 1.89 1.39 -18.88
C ALA A 136 3.19 1.22 -19.65
N VAL A 137 4.29 1.11 -18.91
CA VAL A 137 5.61 0.86 -19.49
C VAL A 137 6.18 -0.44 -18.97
N ASP A 138 6.96 -1.09 -19.82
CA ASP A 138 7.81 -2.20 -19.42
C ASP A 138 8.76 -1.74 -18.31
N ALA A 139 8.74 -2.43 -17.18
CA ALA A 139 9.48 -1.98 -16.00
C ALA A 139 10.98 -1.89 -16.27
N ASP A 140 11.53 -2.80 -17.08
CA ASP A 140 12.98 -2.97 -17.28
C ASP A 140 13.53 -2.06 -18.38
N THR A 141 12.78 -1.89 -19.45
CA THR A 141 13.21 -1.18 -20.67
C THR A 141 12.63 0.22 -20.80
N GLY A 142 11.54 0.52 -20.08
CA GLY A 142 10.80 1.76 -20.22
C GLY A 142 9.96 1.84 -21.50
N LEU A 143 9.90 0.77 -22.31
CA LEU A 143 9.09 0.76 -23.52
C LEU A 143 7.60 0.90 -23.17
N ILE A 144 6.92 1.89 -23.77
CA ILE A 144 5.47 2.05 -23.63
C ILE A 144 4.78 0.84 -24.24
N ARG A 145 4.00 0.11 -23.43
CA ARG A 145 3.21 -1.03 -23.88
C ARG A 145 1.83 -0.59 -24.36
N TRP A 146 1.20 0.31 -23.60
CA TRP A 146 -0.12 0.88 -23.92
C TRP A 146 -0.37 2.14 -23.08
N SER A 147 -1.37 2.92 -23.47
CA SER A 147 -1.84 4.09 -22.73
C SER A 147 -3.37 4.10 -22.63
N SER A 148 -3.88 4.66 -21.55
CA SER A 148 -5.29 4.88 -21.25
C SER A 148 -5.51 6.37 -20.98
N PRO A 149 -6.55 7.00 -21.56
CA PRO A 149 -6.86 8.40 -21.31
C PRO A 149 -7.42 8.66 -19.89
N ILE A 150 -7.69 7.59 -19.14
CA ILE A 150 -8.27 7.61 -17.79
C ILE A 150 -7.48 6.71 -16.84
N ALA A 151 -7.67 6.93 -15.54
CA ALA A 151 -6.83 6.33 -14.51
C ALA A 151 -7.11 4.82 -14.40
N VAL A 152 -6.04 4.05 -14.21
CA VAL A 152 -6.12 2.59 -14.05
C VAL A 152 -5.80 2.20 -12.61
N THR A 153 -6.75 1.55 -11.95
CA THR A 153 -6.60 1.02 -10.60
C THR A 153 -6.14 -0.45 -10.67
N VAL A 154 -4.92 -0.75 -10.23
CA VAL A 154 -4.31 -2.10 -10.30
C VAL A 154 -4.90 -3.05 -9.27
N LEU A 155 -5.47 -4.19 -9.69
CA LEU A 155 -5.85 -5.26 -8.77
C LEU A 155 -4.61 -6.08 -8.37
N PRO A 156 -4.14 -6.01 -7.10
CA PRO A 156 -2.86 -6.59 -6.69
C PRO A 156 -2.74 -8.08 -7.03
N GLY A 157 -1.57 -8.49 -7.51
CA GLY A 157 -1.24 -9.90 -7.81
C GLY A 157 -2.01 -10.54 -8.97
N SER A 158 -2.85 -9.79 -9.68
CA SER A 158 -3.75 -10.37 -10.70
C SER A 158 -3.30 -10.17 -12.15
N GLY A 159 -2.44 -9.19 -12.42
CA GLY A 159 -2.13 -8.72 -13.77
C GLY A 159 -3.28 -7.92 -14.41
N ILE A 160 -4.27 -7.49 -13.64
CA ILE A 160 -5.47 -6.79 -14.13
C ILE A 160 -5.56 -5.37 -13.56
N GLY A 161 -5.91 -4.44 -14.44
CA GLY A 161 -6.28 -3.07 -14.10
C GLY A 161 -7.78 -2.87 -14.24
N VAL A 162 -8.31 -1.87 -13.55
CA VAL A 162 -9.71 -1.49 -13.65
C VAL A 162 -9.80 -0.01 -13.99
N THR A 163 -10.63 0.33 -14.96
CA THR A 163 -10.95 1.72 -15.29
C THR A 163 -12.43 1.98 -15.07
N VAL A 164 -12.76 3.21 -14.72
CA VAL A 164 -14.14 3.67 -14.48
C VAL A 164 -14.39 4.89 -15.36
N ASP A 165 -15.29 4.77 -16.32
CA ASP A 165 -15.64 5.85 -17.25
C ASP A 165 -17.12 6.19 -17.16
N ARG A 166 -17.46 7.48 -17.09
CA ARG A 166 -18.84 7.94 -16.90
C ARG A 166 -19.37 8.49 -18.22
N VAL A 167 -20.48 7.95 -18.69
CA VAL A 167 -21.09 8.34 -19.96
C VAL A 167 -22.24 9.29 -19.69
N PHE A 168 -22.09 10.54 -20.16
CA PHE A 168 -23.08 11.60 -20.02
C PHE A 168 -23.95 11.73 -21.28
N ARG A 169 -25.07 12.44 -21.13
CA ARG A 169 -25.88 12.86 -22.27
C ARG A 169 -25.14 13.99 -23.00
N PRO A 170 -25.03 13.98 -24.34
CA PRO A 170 -24.45 15.11 -25.08
C PRO A 170 -25.19 16.42 -24.79
N GLY A 171 -24.47 17.53 -24.67
CA GLY A 171 -25.03 18.86 -24.39
C GLY A 171 -25.25 19.14 -22.89
N THR A 172 -24.68 18.32 -22.01
CA THR A 172 -24.73 18.52 -20.55
C THR A 172 -23.41 19.02 -19.99
N GLU A 173 -22.40 19.20 -20.83
CA GLU A 173 -21.12 19.81 -20.51
C GLU A 173 -21.37 21.18 -19.87
N TYR A 174 -20.74 21.43 -18.71
CA TYR A 174 -20.93 22.69 -18.00
C TYR A 174 -20.08 23.78 -18.64
N ASP A 175 -20.75 24.84 -19.08
CA ASP A 175 -20.14 26.08 -19.51
C ASP A 175 -19.91 27.00 -18.29
N GLN A 176 -18.66 27.30 -17.98
CA GLN A 176 -18.30 28.15 -16.84
C GLN A 176 -18.89 29.57 -16.96
N GLU A 177 -19.24 30.02 -18.16
CA GLU A 177 -19.89 31.31 -18.37
C GLU A 177 -21.40 31.29 -18.03
N SER A 178 -22.01 30.11 -17.84
CA SER A 178 -23.46 29.98 -17.70
C SER A 178 -24.01 30.32 -16.30
N GLY A 179 -23.16 30.67 -15.34
CA GLY A 179 -23.57 31.03 -13.97
C GLY A 179 -23.62 29.84 -13.00
N ASP A 180 -24.53 29.89 -12.01
CA ASP A 180 -24.64 28.91 -10.92
C ASP A 180 -25.04 27.51 -11.44
N PRO A 181 -24.12 26.52 -11.46
CA PRO A 181 -24.37 25.23 -12.09
C PRO A 181 -25.34 24.33 -11.32
N GLY A 182 -25.60 24.61 -10.05
CA GLY A 182 -26.07 23.56 -9.14
C GLY A 182 -25.03 22.43 -9.00
N PRO A 183 -25.46 21.18 -8.74
CA PRO A 183 -24.56 20.03 -8.59
C PRO A 183 -23.82 19.69 -9.89
N LEU A 184 -22.49 19.65 -9.83
CA LEU A 184 -21.64 19.20 -10.95
C LEU A 184 -21.27 17.73 -10.84
N TYR A 185 -21.20 17.08 -12.00
CA TYR A 185 -20.76 15.70 -12.16
C TYR A 185 -19.56 15.67 -13.08
N PHE A 186 -18.55 14.88 -12.76
CA PHE A 186 -17.31 14.89 -13.53
C PHE A 186 -17.13 13.60 -14.33
N SER A 187 -16.73 13.72 -15.59
CA SER A 187 -16.23 12.62 -16.40
C SER A 187 -14.92 12.07 -15.84
N ALA A 188 -14.48 10.92 -16.36
CA ALA A 188 -13.21 10.34 -15.96
C ALA A 188 -12.00 11.18 -16.43
N THR A 189 -12.20 12.11 -17.38
CA THR A 189 -11.19 13.09 -17.80
C THR A 189 -11.24 14.39 -17.01
N GLY A 190 -12.21 14.55 -16.09
CA GLY A 190 -12.40 15.75 -15.28
C GLY A 190 -13.30 16.81 -15.92
N GLU A 191 -13.96 16.51 -17.03
CA GLU A 191 -14.93 17.43 -17.66
C GLU A 191 -16.20 17.52 -16.80
N PRO A 192 -16.63 18.74 -16.39
CA PRO A 192 -17.84 18.92 -15.59
C PRO A 192 -19.11 18.85 -16.44
N HIS A 193 -20.17 18.29 -15.87
CA HIS A 193 -21.50 18.16 -16.44
C HIS A 193 -22.58 18.58 -15.44
N THR A 194 -23.69 19.12 -15.94
CA THR A 194 -24.83 19.60 -15.15
C THR A 194 -25.89 18.52 -14.87
N GLU A 195 -25.84 17.40 -15.57
CA GLU A 195 -26.69 16.23 -15.34
C GLU A 195 -25.86 15.03 -14.83
N PRO A 196 -26.45 14.13 -14.04
CA PRO A 196 -25.80 12.88 -13.67
C PRO A 196 -25.53 12.00 -14.91
N PRO A 197 -24.51 11.13 -14.87
CA PRO A 197 -24.21 10.25 -16.01
C PRO A 197 -25.36 9.27 -16.26
N LEU A 198 -25.59 8.95 -17.54
CA LEU A 198 -26.58 7.95 -17.95
C LEU A 198 -26.18 6.55 -17.45
N ARG A 199 -24.88 6.26 -17.53
CA ARG A 199 -24.27 5.00 -17.08
C ARG A 199 -22.81 5.22 -16.76
N THR A 200 -22.23 4.28 -16.02
CA THR A 200 -20.79 4.16 -15.86
C THR A 200 -20.32 2.87 -16.51
N GLU A 201 -19.21 2.91 -17.25
CA GLU A 201 -18.54 1.75 -17.82
C GLU A 201 -17.36 1.39 -16.93
N VAL A 202 -17.44 0.23 -16.28
CA VAL A 202 -16.35 -0.35 -15.50
C VAL A 202 -15.70 -1.42 -16.36
N ARG A 203 -14.42 -1.25 -16.68
CA ARG A 203 -13.69 -2.16 -17.58
C ARG A 203 -12.53 -2.82 -16.84
N GLY A 204 -12.39 -4.14 -17.00
CA GLY A 204 -11.19 -4.86 -16.62
C GLY A 204 -10.22 -4.92 -17.78
N LEU A 205 -8.98 -4.55 -17.54
CA LEU A 205 -7.90 -4.51 -18.52
C LEU A 205 -6.82 -5.53 -18.17
N ASP A 206 -6.27 -6.21 -19.17
CA ASP A 206 -5.00 -6.92 -19.02
C ASP A 206 -3.86 -5.89 -18.95
N LEU A 207 -3.10 -5.88 -17.86
CA LEU A 207 -2.04 -4.88 -17.68
C LEU A 207 -0.85 -5.11 -18.61
N SER A 208 -0.70 -6.28 -19.22
CA SER A 208 0.44 -6.57 -20.10
C SER A 208 0.32 -5.89 -21.46
N ASP A 209 -0.88 -5.78 -22.01
CA ASP A 209 -1.16 -5.27 -23.37
C ASP A 209 -2.28 -4.20 -23.43
N GLY A 210 -2.95 -3.91 -22.31
CA GLY A 210 -4.02 -2.91 -22.22
C GLY A 210 -5.37 -3.39 -22.77
N ARG A 211 -5.47 -4.64 -23.21
CA ARG A 211 -6.69 -5.17 -23.81
C ARG A 211 -7.81 -5.26 -22.78
N THR A 212 -8.99 -4.77 -23.15
CA THR A 212 -10.20 -4.97 -22.35
C THR A 212 -10.59 -6.44 -22.31
N LEU A 213 -10.64 -7.00 -21.10
CA LEU A 213 -11.05 -8.38 -20.84
C LEU A 213 -12.56 -8.50 -20.63
N TRP A 214 -13.16 -7.50 -19.99
CA TRP A 214 -14.59 -7.44 -19.71
C TRP A 214 -15.05 -5.99 -19.47
N THR A 215 -16.35 -5.77 -19.63
CA THR A 215 -17.01 -4.49 -19.38
C THR A 215 -18.30 -4.73 -18.60
N SER A 216 -18.54 -3.93 -17.57
CA SER A 216 -19.81 -3.84 -16.83
C SER A 216 -20.36 -2.42 -16.97
N THR A 217 -21.68 -2.28 -17.15
CA THR A 217 -22.33 -0.99 -17.43
C THR A 217 -23.44 -0.66 -16.43
N PRO A 218 -23.14 -0.49 -15.13
CA PRO A 218 -24.13 -0.05 -14.16
C PRO A 218 -24.74 1.31 -14.55
N GLY A 219 -26.02 1.49 -14.25
CA GLY A 219 -26.71 2.77 -14.49
C GLY A 219 -26.29 3.85 -13.47
N GLY A 220 -26.21 5.09 -13.92
CA GLY A 220 -25.82 6.23 -13.09
C GLY A 220 -24.33 6.26 -12.71
N SER A 221 -24.00 7.07 -11.70
CA SER A 221 -22.67 7.12 -11.09
C SER A 221 -22.44 5.90 -10.19
N VAL A 222 -21.23 5.35 -10.24
CA VAL A 222 -20.80 4.30 -9.30
C VAL A 222 -19.46 4.65 -8.65
N THR A 223 -19.21 4.07 -7.47
CA THR A 223 -17.86 3.92 -6.92
C THR A 223 -17.38 2.49 -7.14
N VAL A 224 -16.07 2.33 -7.30
CA VAL A 224 -15.45 1.02 -7.53
C VAL A 224 -14.27 0.86 -6.57
N ASP A 225 -14.37 -0.14 -5.71
CA ASP A 225 -13.34 -0.48 -4.73
C ASP A 225 -12.73 -1.85 -5.05
N GLN A 226 -11.45 -2.02 -4.73
CA GLN A 226 -10.76 -3.30 -4.90
C GLN A 226 -10.97 -4.17 -3.68
N VAL A 227 -11.43 -5.42 -3.85
CA VAL A 227 -11.63 -6.34 -2.73
C VAL A 227 -10.41 -7.27 -2.62
N PRO A 228 -9.55 -7.13 -1.58
CA PRO A 228 -8.32 -7.91 -1.46
C PRO A 228 -8.62 -9.39 -1.18
N GLY A 229 -7.77 -10.28 -1.71
CA GLY A 229 -7.76 -11.71 -1.41
C GLY A 229 -7.24 -12.56 -2.56
N ALA A 230 -7.27 -13.90 -2.40
CA ALA A 230 -6.69 -14.83 -3.37
C ALA A 230 -7.32 -14.75 -4.77
N GLU A 231 -8.63 -14.47 -4.80
CA GLU A 231 -9.35 -14.19 -6.03
C GLU A 231 -9.57 -12.67 -6.13
N PRO A 232 -8.98 -11.99 -7.14
CA PRO A 232 -9.13 -10.56 -7.32
C PRO A 232 -10.59 -10.26 -7.67
N ALA A 233 -11.17 -9.28 -6.99
CA ALA A 233 -12.54 -8.84 -7.22
C ALA A 233 -12.64 -7.31 -7.07
N VAL A 234 -13.69 -6.75 -7.66
CA VAL A 234 -14.08 -5.36 -7.47
C VAL A 234 -15.48 -5.28 -6.88
N LEU A 235 -15.68 -4.31 -6.01
CA LEU A 235 -16.97 -3.97 -5.45
C LEU A 235 -17.48 -2.72 -6.17
N ILE A 236 -18.63 -2.85 -6.84
CA ILE A 236 -19.27 -1.76 -7.55
C ILE A 236 -20.47 -1.29 -6.72
N THR A 237 -20.41 -0.06 -6.23
CA THR A 237 -21.51 0.59 -5.51
C THR A 237 -22.28 1.49 -6.46
N SER A 238 -23.52 1.14 -6.74
CA SER A 238 -24.45 1.93 -7.56
C SER A 238 -25.60 2.48 -6.72
N SER A 239 -26.48 3.29 -7.33
CA SER A 239 -27.62 3.92 -6.65
C SER A 239 -28.63 2.94 -6.03
N ARG A 240 -28.66 1.67 -6.46
CA ARG A 240 -29.63 0.67 -5.97
C ARG A 240 -29.02 -0.66 -5.58
N ARG A 241 -27.77 -0.91 -5.97
CA ARG A 241 -27.15 -2.24 -5.87
C ARG A 241 -25.70 -2.12 -5.46
N LEU A 242 -25.29 -3.08 -4.65
CA LEU A 242 -23.90 -3.38 -4.37
C LEU A 242 -23.57 -4.70 -5.06
N THR A 243 -22.61 -4.69 -5.98
CA THR A 243 -22.26 -5.87 -6.78
C THR A 243 -20.79 -6.19 -6.61
N LEU A 244 -20.49 -7.41 -6.19
CA LEU A 244 -19.13 -7.96 -6.18
C LEU A 244 -18.88 -8.65 -7.52
N VAL A 245 -17.86 -8.23 -8.24
CA VAL A 245 -17.53 -8.71 -9.59
C VAL A 245 -16.15 -9.36 -9.60
N ALA A 246 -16.02 -10.52 -10.22
CA ALA A 246 -14.74 -11.20 -10.39
C ALA A 246 -13.81 -10.38 -11.28
N GLY A 247 -12.65 -9.97 -10.74
CA GLY A 247 -11.70 -9.08 -11.42
C GLY A 247 -11.15 -9.66 -12.72
N ARG A 248 -11.02 -10.99 -12.83
CA ARG A 248 -10.52 -11.66 -14.06
C ARG A 248 -11.54 -11.75 -15.19
N THR A 249 -12.83 -11.84 -14.87
CA THR A 249 -13.85 -12.24 -15.86
C THR A 249 -15.00 -11.25 -16.00
N GLY A 250 -15.13 -10.29 -15.09
CA GLY A 250 -16.27 -9.38 -15.05
C GLY A 250 -17.58 -10.05 -14.65
N LYS A 251 -17.57 -11.35 -14.29
CA LYS A 251 -18.78 -12.05 -13.86
C LYS A 251 -19.21 -11.58 -12.46
N PRO A 252 -20.49 -11.24 -12.26
CA PRO A 252 -21.00 -10.94 -10.94
C PRO A 252 -20.90 -12.19 -10.07
N LEU A 253 -20.21 -12.06 -8.93
CA LEU A 253 -20.07 -13.11 -7.92
C LEU A 253 -21.21 -13.05 -6.92
N ARG A 254 -21.55 -11.84 -6.46
CA ARG A 254 -22.62 -11.56 -5.50
C ARG A 254 -23.25 -10.22 -5.81
N GLU A 255 -24.50 -10.08 -5.42
CA GLU A 255 -25.23 -8.83 -5.54
C GLU A 255 -26.23 -8.71 -4.40
N THR A 256 -26.43 -7.50 -3.89
CA THR A 256 -27.52 -7.17 -2.98
C THR A 256 -28.12 -5.82 -3.36
N GLU A 257 -29.41 -5.65 -3.07
CA GLU A 257 -30.04 -4.34 -3.14
C GLU A 257 -29.56 -3.47 -1.98
N LEU A 258 -29.36 -2.19 -2.28
CA LEU A 258 -29.04 -1.17 -1.28
C LEU A 258 -30.32 -0.48 -0.83
N PRO A 259 -30.49 -0.21 0.48
CA PRO A 259 -31.64 0.52 0.96
C PRO A 259 -31.67 1.93 0.37
N GLN A 260 -32.87 2.46 0.17
CA GLN A 260 -33.09 3.86 -0.13
C GLN A 260 -33.58 4.56 1.14
N PHE A 261 -33.04 5.75 1.42
CA PHE A 261 -33.50 6.58 2.53
C PHE A 261 -34.07 7.88 1.96
N ALA A 262 -35.31 8.21 2.34
CA ALA A 262 -36.04 9.36 1.80
C ALA A 262 -36.09 9.38 0.24
N GLY A 263 -36.16 8.19 -0.39
CA GLY A 263 -36.17 8.05 -1.86
C GLY A 263 -34.81 8.27 -2.54
N GLN A 264 -33.75 8.52 -1.77
CA GLN A 264 -32.39 8.70 -2.28
C GLN A 264 -31.54 7.42 -2.11
N GLY A 265 -30.68 7.18 -3.10
CA GLY A 265 -29.67 6.12 -3.06
C GLY A 265 -28.43 6.53 -2.24
N PRO A 266 -27.41 5.68 -2.19
CA PRO A 266 -26.13 6.03 -1.58
C PRO A 266 -25.48 7.20 -2.29
N ALA A 267 -24.80 8.05 -1.52
CA ALA A 267 -24.00 9.15 -2.02
C ALA A 267 -22.57 8.70 -2.37
N SER A 268 -22.03 7.74 -1.60
CA SER A 268 -20.70 7.17 -1.83
C SER A 268 -20.60 5.76 -1.25
N GLY A 269 -19.61 5.01 -1.73
CA GLY A 269 -19.16 3.76 -1.13
C GLY A 269 -17.65 3.76 -1.02
N SER A 270 -17.12 3.12 0.02
CA SER A 270 -15.70 2.84 0.20
C SER A 270 -15.50 1.44 0.81
N LEU A 271 -14.29 0.92 0.70
CA LEU A 271 -13.90 -0.32 1.36
C LEU A 271 -12.92 -0.04 2.51
N LEU A 272 -13.20 -0.62 3.67
CA LEU A 272 -12.32 -0.60 4.84
C LEU A 272 -12.00 -2.04 5.24
N GLY A 273 -10.82 -2.52 4.84
CA GLY A 273 -10.45 -3.93 4.99
C GLY A 273 -11.41 -4.85 4.21
N ASP A 274 -12.20 -5.65 4.91
CA ASP A 274 -13.21 -6.56 4.36
C ASP A 274 -14.65 -6.03 4.52
N VAL A 275 -14.82 -4.78 4.96
CA VAL A 275 -16.11 -4.14 5.17
C VAL A 275 -16.35 -3.04 4.14
N ALA A 276 -17.44 -3.16 3.39
CA ALA A 276 -17.92 -2.12 2.51
C ALA A 276 -18.78 -1.12 3.30
N LEU A 277 -18.40 0.14 3.27
CA LEU A 277 -19.09 1.24 3.93
C LEU A 277 -19.88 2.05 2.89
N ILE A 278 -21.19 2.11 3.05
CA ILE A 278 -22.11 2.80 2.15
C ILE A 278 -22.69 4.01 2.87
N SER A 279 -22.43 5.20 2.35
CA SER A 279 -22.80 6.48 2.98
C SER A 279 -23.95 7.15 2.26
N TYR A 280 -24.86 7.73 3.03
CA TYR A 280 -26.05 8.45 2.59
C TYR A 280 -26.07 9.84 3.23
N GLN A 281 -26.35 10.87 2.43
CA GLN A 281 -26.32 12.26 2.91
C GLN A 281 -27.65 12.69 3.54
N ASN A 282 -28.79 12.27 3.00
CA ASN A 282 -30.10 12.77 3.40
C ASN A 282 -31.13 11.65 3.64
N PRO A 283 -31.40 11.24 4.90
CA PRO A 283 -30.68 11.64 6.11
C PRO A 283 -29.27 11.03 6.20
N GLY A 284 -28.39 11.68 6.97
CA GLY A 284 -27.05 11.19 7.31
C GLY A 284 -27.08 9.77 7.88
N ARG A 285 -26.62 8.81 7.10
CA ARG A 285 -26.64 7.39 7.47
C ARG A 285 -25.49 6.64 6.83
N GLN A 286 -24.99 5.64 7.53
CA GLN A 286 -23.99 4.71 7.03
C GLN A 286 -24.51 3.28 7.21
N VAL A 287 -24.29 2.43 6.21
CA VAL A 287 -24.64 1.02 6.21
C VAL A 287 -23.37 0.24 5.87
N ALA A 288 -23.08 -0.81 6.63
CA ALA A 288 -21.94 -1.66 6.37
C ALA A 288 -22.36 -3.03 5.85
N PHE A 289 -21.57 -3.56 4.93
CA PHE A 289 -21.71 -4.89 4.38
C PHE A 289 -20.37 -5.63 4.47
N GLU A 290 -20.41 -6.93 4.71
CA GLU A 290 -19.25 -7.79 4.51
C GLU A 290 -18.95 -7.86 3.00
N ALA A 291 -17.79 -7.40 2.56
CA ALA A 291 -17.53 -7.12 1.15
C ALA A 291 -17.60 -8.35 0.23
N ARG A 292 -17.31 -9.55 0.77
CA ARG A 292 -17.31 -10.80 -0.01
C ARG A 292 -18.67 -11.48 -0.08
N THR A 293 -19.45 -11.41 1.00
CA THR A 293 -20.77 -12.07 1.07
C THR A 293 -21.90 -11.11 0.74
N LEU A 294 -21.63 -9.80 0.80
CA LEU A 294 -22.60 -8.71 0.74
C LEU A 294 -23.69 -8.82 1.81
N ARG A 295 -23.39 -9.51 2.92
CA ARG A 295 -24.28 -9.56 4.07
C ARG A 295 -24.19 -8.24 4.82
N GLN A 296 -25.33 -7.59 5.01
CA GLN A 296 -25.40 -6.38 5.84
C GLN A 296 -24.94 -6.71 7.27
N LEU A 297 -24.04 -5.89 7.80
CA LEU A 297 -23.50 -6.01 9.15
C LEU A 297 -24.25 -5.11 10.13
N TRP A 298 -24.38 -3.83 9.79
CA TRP A 298 -25.03 -2.83 10.63
C TRP A 298 -25.50 -1.62 9.81
N SER A 299 -26.33 -0.79 10.43
CA SER A 299 -26.70 0.53 9.92
C SER A 299 -26.75 1.52 11.08
N ARG A 300 -26.17 2.70 10.91
CA ARG A 300 -26.12 3.76 11.93
C ARG A 300 -26.43 5.12 11.33
N LYS A 301 -27.01 6.01 12.14
CA LYS A 301 -27.11 7.43 11.79
C LYS A 301 -25.72 8.05 11.91
N VAL A 302 -25.38 8.91 10.97
CA VAL A 302 -24.16 9.72 11.03
C VAL A 302 -24.61 11.15 11.27
N PRO A 303 -24.08 11.84 12.30
CA PRO A 303 -24.37 13.25 12.52
C PRO A 303 -24.08 14.08 11.26
N GLU A 304 -24.87 15.11 11.03
CA GLU A 304 -24.62 16.04 9.93
C GLU A 304 -23.33 16.82 10.24
N LEU A 305 -22.37 16.74 9.32
CA LEU A 305 -21.11 17.50 9.21
C LEU A 305 -20.58 18.15 10.50
N VAL A 306 -19.49 17.60 11.04
CA VAL A 306 -18.64 18.31 12.00
C VAL A 306 -17.85 19.37 11.23
N ALA A 307 -17.73 20.58 11.78
CA ALA A 307 -17.06 21.70 11.11
C ALA A 307 -15.56 21.43 10.83
N ASP A 308 -14.96 20.54 11.62
CA ASP A 308 -13.56 20.12 11.54
C ASP A 308 -13.45 18.62 11.88
N PRO A 309 -13.69 17.72 10.91
CA PRO A 309 -13.59 16.28 11.14
C PRO A 309 -12.13 15.83 11.10
N ALA A 310 -11.75 14.96 12.04
CA ALA A 310 -10.42 14.35 12.04
C ALA A 310 -10.17 13.51 10.80
N ASP A 311 -8.92 13.51 10.35
CA ASP A 311 -8.51 12.63 9.27
C ASP A 311 -8.30 11.21 9.83
N CYS A 312 -9.12 10.28 9.35
CA CYS A 312 -9.12 8.88 9.76
C CYS A 312 -8.83 7.99 8.55
N GLN A 313 -7.59 8.00 8.10
CA GLN A 313 -7.12 7.25 6.93
C GLN A 313 -7.13 5.75 7.23
N ASP A 314 -7.98 5.00 6.56
CA ASP A 314 -8.17 3.56 6.77
C ASP A 314 -8.55 3.18 8.22
N VAL A 315 -9.11 4.13 8.99
CA VAL A 315 -9.66 3.91 10.33
C VAL A 315 -11.13 4.32 10.33
N LEU A 316 -12.05 3.44 10.77
CA LEU A 316 -13.43 3.85 10.98
C LEU A 316 -13.52 4.63 12.29
N CYS A 317 -13.71 5.94 12.20
CA CYS A 317 -13.90 6.80 13.36
C CYS A 317 -15.20 7.60 13.27
N ASP A 318 -15.62 8.18 14.39
CA ASP A 318 -16.56 9.30 14.43
C ASP A 318 -16.24 10.24 15.60
N GLY A 319 -16.89 11.39 15.63
CA GLY A 319 -16.65 12.43 16.63
C GLY A 319 -15.94 13.65 16.05
N GLU A 320 -15.50 14.53 16.92
CA GLU A 320 -14.70 15.72 16.62
C GLU A 320 -13.28 15.55 17.16
N HIS A 321 -12.36 16.44 16.77
CA HIS A 321 -11.02 16.47 17.34
C HIS A 321 -11.06 16.55 18.88
N GLY A 322 -10.22 15.78 19.57
CA GLY A 322 -10.23 15.68 21.03
C GLY A 322 -11.40 14.87 21.62
N ASP A 323 -12.30 14.35 20.78
CA ASP A 323 -13.34 13.38 21.16
C ASP A 323 -13.62 12.37 20.05
N LEU A 324 -12.56 11.72 19.55
CA LEU A 324 -12.70 10.70 18.52
C LEU A 324 -13.03 9.35 19.13
N ARG A 325 -13.95 8.62 18.50
CA ARG A 325 -14.22 7.22 18.82
C ARG A 325 -13.82 6.37 17.66
N VAL A 326 -12.91 5.43 17.90
CA VAL A 326 -12.56 4.41 16.92
C VAL A 326 -13.57 3.29 17.01
N LEU A 327 -14.16 2.97 15.87
CA LEU A 327 -15.25 2.03 15.77
C LEU A 327 -14.77 0.71 15.19
N ASP A 328 -15.44 -0.35 15.58
CA ASP A 328 -15.29 -1.66 14.97
C ASP A 328 -15.96 -1.65 13.58
N PRO A 329 -15.22 -1.88 12.47
CA PRO A 329 -15.83 -1.90 11.15
C PRO A 329 -16.90 -2.99 10.99
N GLY A 330 -16.76 -4.11 11.70
CA GLY A 330 -17.68 -5.24 11.63
C GLY A 330 -18.98 -5.06 12.41
N THR A 331 -19.01 -4.21 13.45
CA THR A 331 -20.19 -4.01 14.30
C THR A 331 -20.71 -2.57 14.34
N GLY A 332 -19.90 -1.60 13.93
CA GLY A 332 -20.21 -0.17 13.99
C GLY A 332 -20.21 0.41 15.41
N GLN A 333 -19.81 -0.39 16.41
CA GLN A 333 -19.74 0.02 17.81
C GLN A 333 -18.39 0.65 18.14
N ALA A 334 -18.38 1.60 19.07
CA ALA A 334 -17.13 2.16 19.59
C ALA A 334 -16.32 1.08 20.30
N ARG A 335 -15.04 0.96 19.93
CA ARG A 335 -14.07 0.08 20.60
C ARG A 335 -13.32 0.83 21.70
N TRP A 336 -12.85 2.03 21.37
CA TRP A 336 -12.08 2.89 22.26
C TRP A 336 -12.22 4.35 21.82
N ARG A 337 -11.70 5.26 22.64
CA ARG A 337 -11.84 6.71 22.49
C ARG A 337 -10.48 7.38 22.59
N VAL A 338 -10.30 8.44 21.84
CA VAL A 338 -9.13 9.33 21.83
C VAL A 338 -9.59 10.69 22.31
N GLN A 339 -8.88 11.25 23.29
CA GLN A 339 -9.19 12.56 23.86
C GLN A 339 -8.19 13.64 23.40
N GLU A 340 -7.16 13.21 22.71
CA GLU A 340 -6.11 14.01 22.12
C GLU A 340 -6.55 14.57 20.76
N ASP A 341 -5.97 15.71 20.39
CA ASP A 341 -6.17 16.34 19.10
C ASP A 341 -5.22 15.71 18.07
N VAL A 342 -5.63 14.57 17.50
CA VAL A 342 -4.81 13.74 16.63
C VAL A 342 -5.56 13.27 15.39
N ASP A 343 -4.81 13.09 14.31
CA ASP A 343 -5.21 12.33 13.13
C ASP A 343 -4.86 10.84 13.30
N LEU A 344 -5.67 9.98 12.68
CA LEU A 344 -5.55 8.54 12.79
C LEU A 344 -5.27 7.91 11.42
N ALA A 345 -4.29 7.01 11.34
CA ALA A 345 -4.02 6.25 10.13
C ALA A 345 -3.65 4.80 10.43
N ILE A 346 -4.06 3.83 9.60
CA ILE A 346 -3.50 2.47 9.71
C ILE A 346 -2.09 2.44 9.12
N ARG A 347 -1.09 2.10 9.95
CA ARG A 347 0.31 1.94 9.54
C ARG A 347 0.96 0.75 10.22
N ALA A 348 1.67 -0.06 9.45
CA ALA A 348 2.35 -1.27 9.94
C ALA A 348 1.42 -2.19 10.77
N GLY A 349 0.13 -2.23 10.44
CA GLY A 349 -0.88 -3.01 11.16
C GLY A 349 -1.34 -2.41 12.50
N TYR A 350 -0.94 -1.19 12.84
CA TYR A 350 -1.37 -0.43 14.02
C TYR A 350 -2.16 0.81 13.62
N VAL A 351 -2.83 1.45 14.57
CA VAL A 351 -3.32 2.81 14.41
C VAL A 351 -2.21 3.77 14.81
N LEU A 352 -1.68 4.53 13.86
CA LEU A 352 -0.79 5.64 14.10
C LEU A 352 -1.61 6.86 14.50
N GLU A 353 -1.28 7.43 15.64
CA GLU A 353 -1.78 8.73 16.09
C GLU A 353 -0.74 9.80 15.76
N THR A 354 -1.17 10.84 15.05
CA THR A 354 -0.34 11.98 14.65
C THR A 354 -0.95 13.24 15.24
N ASP A 355 -0.16 14.07 15.92
CA ASP A 355 -0.63 15.35 16.45
C ASP A 355 -1.13 16.23 15.30
N ALA A 356 -2.40 16.64 15.33
CA ALA A 356 -3.06 17.30 14.20
C ALA A 356 -2.42 18.68 13.90
N ALA A 357 -1.86 19.34 14.91
CA ALA A 357 -1.25 20.66 14.76
C ALA A 357 0.17 20.62 14.19
N SER A 358 0.99 19.66 14.63
CA SER A 358 2.41 19.57 14.29
C SER A 358 2.74 18.54 13.21
N GLY A 359 1.86 17.56 13.00
CA GLY A 359 2.13 16.39 12.16
C GLY A 359 3.15 15.42 12.76
N GLU A 360 3.52 15.58 14.04
CA GLU A 360 4.47 14.68 14.70
C GLU A 360 3.78 13.38 15.15
N PRO A 361 4.42 12.21 14.93
CA PRO A 361 3.86 10.94 15.37
C PRO A 361 3.91 10.83 16.90
N VAL A 362 2.77 10.51 17.52
CA VAL A 362 2.63 10.42 18.97
C VAL A 362 2.86 8.98 19.44
N ARG A 363 2.11 8.03 18.88
CA ARG A 363 2.17 6.62 19.26
C ARG A 363 1.59 5.68 18.21
N LEU A 364 1.89 4.39 18.34
CA LEU A 364 1.14 3.32 17.71
C LEU A 364 0.23 2.65 18.74
N ALA A 365 -1.06 2.60 18.42
CA ALA A 365 -2.09 1.95 19.22
C ALA A 365 -2.54 0.64 18.58
N ASP A 366 -2.95 -0.31 19.43
CA ASP A 366 -3.63 -1.52 18.99
C ASP A 366 -4.98 -1.16 18.33
N PRO A 367 -5.26 -1.58 17.08
CA PRO A 367 -6.50 -1.21 16.40
C PRO A 367 -7.78 -1.72 17.08
N ARG A 368 -7.68 -2.74 17.94
CA ARG A 368 -8.81 -3.34 18.65
C ARG A 368 -9.04 -2.70 20.01
N THR A 369 -7.97 -2.44 20.77
CA THR A 369 -8.08 -2.01 22.18
C THR A 369 -7.73 -0.55 22.41
N GLY A 370 -7.01 0.10 21.50
CA GLY A 370 -6.44 1.44 21.70
C GLY A 370 -5.24 1.44 22.65
N GLU A 371 -4.81 0.26 23.12
CA GLU A 371 -3.64 0.15 24.00
C GLU A 371 -2.37 0.59 23.28
N LEU A 372 -1.51 1.31 24.00
CA LEU A 372 -0.20 1.70 23.52
C LEU A 372 0.63 0.45 23.17
N ARG A 373 1.06 0.34 21.91
CA ARG A 373 1.99 -0.68 21.43
C ARG A 373 3.40 -0.13 21.29
N VAL A 374 3.54 1.07 20.74
CA VAL A 374 4.84 1.73 20.56
C VAL A 374 4.71 3.22 20.88
N ASP A 375 5.55 3.72 21.78
CA ASP A 375 5.68 5.15 22.07
C ASP A 375 6.56 5.81 21.00
N LEU A 376 6.02 6.80 20.29
CA LEU A 376 6.73 7.54 19.24
C LEU A 376 7.17 8.94 19.68
N ALA A 377 7.04 9.26 20.98
CA ALA A 377 7.44 10.54 21.51
C ALA A 377 8.91 10.89 21.16
N GLY A 378 9.08 12.10 20.63
CA GLY A 378 10.37 12.65 20.24
C GLY A 378 10.80 12.30 18.82
N TRP A 379 10.06 11.49 18.06
CA TRP A 379 10.22 11.39 16.61
C TRP A 379 9.57 12.62 15.95
N ALA A 380 10.24 13.19 14.95
CA ALA A 380 9.83 14.47 14.36
C ALA A 380 8.95 14.32 13.11
N GLY A 381 8.67 13.07 12.70
CA GLY A 381 7.90 12.80 11.50
C GLY A 381 8.03 11.36 11.04
N GLN A 382 7.03 10.94 10.28
CA GLN A 382 7.04 9.72 9.50
C GLN A 382 7.58 9.98 8.08
N VAL A 383 8.12 8.95 7.45
CA VAL A 383 8.45 8.96 6.02
C VAL A 383 7.28 8.36 5.24
N GLY A 384 7.03 8.90 4.04
CA GLY A 384 6.03 8.35 3.11
C GLY A 384 6.31 6.87 2.78
N GLY A 385 5.24 6.11 2.60
CA GLY A 385 5.28 4.67 2.30
C GLY A 385 3.89 4.05 2.40
N ALA A 386 3.74 2.81 1.95
CA ALA A 386 2.44 2.13 1.99
C ALA A 386 2.00 1.79 3.43
N ALA A 387 0.70 1.57 3.63
CA ALA A 387 0.14 1.28 4.95
C ALA A 387 0.58 -0.08 5.52
N ASP A 388 0.81 -1.06 4.65
CA ASP A 388 1.23 -2.43 4.98
C ASP A 388 2.77 -2.62 4.98
N GLU A 389 3.51 -1.57 4.64
CA GLU A 389 4.97 -1.54 4.72
C GLU A 389 5.49 -1.11 6.10
N PRO A 390 6.78 -1.29 6.40
CA PRO A 390 7.39 -0.76 7.62
C PRO A 390 7.15 0.75 7.77
N LEU A 391 6.71 1.17 8.95
CA LEU A 391 6.61 2.59 9.28
C LEU A 391 8.01 3.13 9.53
N LEU A 392 8.52 3.94 8.60
CA LEU A 392 9.79 4.64 8.78
C LEU A 392 9.59 5.96 9.54
N LEU A 393 10.42 6.15 10.54
CA LEU A 393 10.42 7.31 11.43
C LEU A 393 11.72 8.09 11.25
N SER A 394 11.64 9.41 11.40
CA SER A 394 12.81 10.27 11.35
C SER A 394 12.88 11.24 12.53
N ARG A 395 14.09 11.51 13.01
CA ARG A 395 14.35 12.45 14.10
C ARG A 395 15.63 13.23 13.83
N LYS A 396 15.60 14.53 14.12
CA LYS A 396 16.80 15.38 14.09
C LYS A 396 17.74 15.02 15.25
N GLU A 397 19.03 14.89 14.96
CA GLU A 397 20.09 14.67 15.95
C GLU A 397 20.87 15.97 16.20
N LYS A 398 21.44 16.15 17.40
CA LYS A 398 22.12 17.40 17.82
C LYS A 398 23.29 17.83 16.93
N ARG A 399 23.87 16.93 16.12
CA ARG A 399 25.01 17.19 15.23
C ARG A 399 24.59 17.30 13.76
N ASP A 400 23.44 17.92 13.51
CA ASP A 400 22.80 18.09 12.19
C ASP A 400 22.46 16.79 11.43
N GLY A 401 22.70 15.61 12.00
CA GLY A 401 22.31 14.33 11.41
C GLY A 401 20.80 14.07 11.53
N ARG A 402 20.30 13.16 10.71
CA ARG A 402 18.94 12.61 10.83
C ARG A 402 19.03 11.12 11.16
N VAL A 403 18.45 10.72 12.27
CA VAL A 403 18.33 9.29 12.64
C VAL A 403 17.08 8.74 11.99
N PHE A 404 17.19 7.53 11.45
CA PHE A 404 16.07 6.77 10.93
C PHE A 404 15.85 5.50 11.76
N ALA A 405 14.58 5.17 11.95
CA ALA A 405 14.15 3.90 12.52
C ALA A 405 12.95 3.36 11.75
N ALA A 406 12.64 2.09 11.98
CA ALA A 406 11.50 1.40 11.40
C ALA A 406 10.68 0.71 12.49
N VAL A 407 9.36 0.70 12.33
CA VAL A 407 8.48 -0.25 13.02
C VAL A 407 7.97 -1.24 11.98
N VAL A 408 8.26 -2.52 12.18
CA VAL A 408 7.88 -3.60 11.25
C VAL A 408 6.44 -4.02 11.53
N PRO A 409 5.64 -4.34 10.49
CA PRO A 409 4.31 -4.87 10.69
C PRO A 409 4.28 -6.05 11.66
N GLY A 410 3.37 -6.00 12.64
CA GLY A 410 3.21 -7.04 13.67
C GLY A 410 4.28 -7.09 14.76
N HIS A 411 5.25 -6.17 14.78
CA HIS A 411 6.27 -6.05 15.83
C HIS A 411 6.10 -4.73 16.57
N ALA A 412 6.15 -4.76 17.91
CA ALA A 412 5.92 -3.60 18.76
C ALA A 412 7.26 -2.95 19.21
N GLU A 413 8.25 -2.95 18.33
CA GLU A 413 9.60 -2.46 18.63
C GLU A 413 10.06 -1.46 17.57
N ILE A 414 10.80 -0.44 18.02
CA ILE A 414 11.46 0.52 17.13
C ILE A 414 12.85 0.01 16.80
N HIS A 415 13.06 -0.36 15.54
CA HIS A 415 14.35 -0.81 15.03
C HIS A 415 15.12 0.38 14.46
N ARG A 416 16.14 0.82 15.19
CA ARG A 416 17.03 1.89 14.69
C ARG A 416 17.79 1.39 13.46
N LEU A 417 17.58 2.05 12.32
CA LEU A 417 18.24 1.72 11.06
C LEU A 417 19.66 2.31 11.02
N GLY A 418 19.76 3.63 11.20
CA GLY A 418 21.04 4.32 11.10
C GLY A 418 20.92 5.83 11.15
N VAL A 419 22.04 6.51 10.88
CA VAL A 419 22.11 7.96 10.79
C VAL A 419 22.45 8.34 9.37
N ALA A 420 21.72 9.30 8.82
CA ALA A 420 22.06 9.98 7.59
C ALA A 420 22.66 11.36 7.90
N GLY A 421 23.44 11.88 6.96
CA GLY A 421 24.04 13.21 7.08
C GLY A 421 23.00 14.33 7.14
N SER A 422 23.49 15.56 7.30
CA SER A 422 22.66 16.75 7.36
C SER A 422 22.09 17.17 6.00
N GLY A 423 21.16 18.14 6.02
CA GLY A 423 20.62 18.77 4.82
C GLY A 423 19.65 17.90 4.03
N LEU A 424 18.98 16.95 4.69
CA LEU A 424 17.92 16.15 4.08
C LEU A 424 16.58 16.90 4.14
N GLY A 425 15.89 16.94 3.01
CA GLY A 425 14.53 17.46 2.88
C GLY A 425 13.50 16.34 3.00
N GLU A 426 12.53 16.36 2.09
CA GLU A 426 11.51 15.34 1.89
C GLU A 426 12.15 13.97 1.60
N CYS A 427 11.54 12.93 2.16
CA CYS A 427 11.95 11.54 1.98
C CYS A 427 10.74 10.68 1.60
N ASP A 428 11.00 9.61 0.87
CA ASP A 428 10.03 8.56 0.54
C ASP A 428 10.67 7.18 0.78
N SER A 429 9.84 6.16 1.01
CA SER A 429 10.29 4.80 1.29
C SER A 429 9.37 3.72 0.74
N ASP A 430 9.98 2.57 0.42
CA ASP A 430 9.29 1.31 0.21
C ASP A 430 9.83 0.26 1.19
N ALA A 431 9.42 -1.00 1.06
CA ALA A 431 9.88 -2.11 1.90
C ALA A 431 11.41 -2.33 1.98
N TYR A 432 12.21 -1.75 1.08
CA TYR A 432 13.66 -2.03 0.95
C TYR A 432 14.55 -0.80 0.90
N TYR A 433 14.02 0.36 0.51
CA TYR A 433 14.80 1.55 0.23
C TYR A 433 14.21 2.79 0.89
N LEU A 434 15.12 3.69 1.28
CA LEU A 434 14.80 5.06 1.65
C LEU A 434 15.48 5.98 0.64
N VAL A 435 14.74 6.95 0.11
CA VAL A 435 15.29 8.06 -0.66
C VAL A 435 14.99 9.36 0.06
N CYS A 436 15.96 10.27 0.11
CA CYS A 436 15.75 11.62 0.62
C CYS A 436 16.33 12.64 -0.34
N ARG A 437 15.60 13.75 -0.53
CA ARG A 437 16.12 14.94 -1.19
C ARG A 437 17.18 15.61 -0.33
N SER A 438 18.20 16.17 -0.97
CA SER A 438 19.25 16.97 -0.37
C SER A 438 19.64 18.12 -1.30
N SER A 439 20.43 19.07 -0.83
CA SER A 439 20.92 20.18 -1.68
C SER A 439 21.73 19.72 -2.91
N GLY A 440 22.32 18.52 -2.88
CA GLY A 440 23.10 17.96 -3.99
C GLY A 440 22.30 17.05 -4.94
N GLY A 441 21.00 16.85 -4.70
CA GLY A 441 20.16 15.87 -5.38
C GLY A 441 19.59 14.83 -4.41
N LEU A 442 19.36 13.60 -4.87
CA LEU A 442 18.75 12.52 -4.09
C LEU A 442 19.82 11.62 -3.47
N ARG A 443 19.57 11.16 -2.25
CA ARG A 443 20.43 10.20 -1.55
C ARG A 443 19.63 8.95 -1.25
N ILE A 444 20.25 7.78 -1.46
CA ILE A 444 19.55 6.49 -1.41
C ILE A 444 20.23 5.56 -0.41
N TRP A 445 19.42 4.91 0.41
CA TRP A 445 19.84 3.87 1.34
C TRP A 445 19.02 2.60 1.11
N ALA A 446 19.69 1.45 1.16
CA ALA A 446 19.03 0.17 1.32
C ALA A 446 18.90 -0.13 2.81
N TYR A 447 17.75 -0.65 3.20
CA TYR A 447 17.53 -1.13 4.55
C TYR A 447 16.89 -2.52 4.59
N ARG A 448 17.09 -3.20 5.72
CA ARG A 448 16.41 -4.46 6.06
C ARG A 448 16.29 -4.52 7.57
N VAL A 449 15.12 -4.88 8.05
CA VAL A 449 14.84 -5.08 9.48
C VAL A 449 14.71 -6.58 9.78
#